data_AF-A0AAD7D1D9-F1
#
_entry.id   AF-A0AAD7D1D9-F1
#
_cell.length_a   1.000
_cell.length_b   1.000
_cell.length_c   1.000
_cell.angle_alpha   90.00
_cell.angle_beta   90.00
_cell.angle_gamma   90.00
#
_symmetry.space_group_name_H-M   'P 1'
#
loop_
_entity.id
_entity.type
_entity.pdbx_description
1 polymer ?
#
loop_
_entity_poly.entity_id
_entity_poly.type
_entity_poly.pdbx_seq_one_letter_code
_entity_poly.pdbx_strand_id
1 'polypeptide(L)'
;MSTCLPDEISSEILSPALKVFDDMFSDMSDVSPFAHYSPSTSAYLLVCKDWLRVATPLLYHVVVLRSKAQANALELVLPNKPAFGRFTKKLRVEGGYGMAMYTILGSAPNITDLFVSL
;
A
#
# COMPACT_ATOMS: atom_id res chain seq x y z
N MET A 1 32.51 -12.23 -1.60
CA MET A 1 32.03 -11.36 -2.69
C MET A 1 30.53 -11.42 -2.67
N SER A 2 29.86 -10.40 -2.12
CA SER A 2 28.40 -10.39 -2.01
C SER A 2 27.82 -10.17 -3.40
N THR A 3 27.28 -11.22 -4.00
CA THR A 3 26.49 -11.14 -5.23
C THR A 3 25.18 -10.45 -4.87
N CYS A 4 25.13 -9.12 -4.97
CA CYS A 4 23.90 -8.38 -4.80
C CYS A 4 22.93 -8.80 -5.92
N LEU A 5 21.78 -9.34 -5.55
CA LEU A 5 20.71 -9.63 -6.53
C LEU A 5 20.34 -8.31 -7.22
N PRO A 6 20.17 -8.30 -8.56
CA PRO A 6 19.62 -7.13 -9.24
C PRO A 6 18.26 -6.73 -8.63
N ASP A 7 17.95 -5.44 -8.72
CA ASP A 7 16.72 -4.89 -8.13
C ASP A 7 15.47 -5.51 -8.75
N GLU A 8 15.51 -5.83 -10.04
CA GLU A 8 14.43 -6.48 -10.78
C GLU A 8 14.14 -7.86 -10.20
N ILE A 9 15.19 -8.64 -9.91
CA ILE A 9 15.04 -9.98 -9.33
C ILE A 9 14.55 -9.88 -7.89
N SER A 10 15.06 -8.93 -7.11
CA SER A 10 14.57 -8.66 -5.76
C SER A 10 13.09 -8.26 -5.77
N SER A 11 12.69 -7.42 -6.74
CA SER A 11 11.30 -7.00 -6.93
C SER A 11 10.40 -8.17 -7.26
N GLU A 12 10.80 -9.04 -8.19
CA GLU A 12 10.03 -10.25 -8.55
C GLU A 12 9.89 -11.21 -7.37
N ILE A 13 10.94 -11.38 -6.55
CA ILE A 13 10.88 -12.23 -5.35
C ILE A 13 9.92 -11.65 -4.29
N LEU A 14 9.91 -10.33 -4.12
CA LEU A 14 9.11 -9.65 -3.10
C LEU A 14 7.65 -9.41 -3.51
N SER A 15 7.40 -9.32 -4.81
CA SER A 15 6.09 -8.98 -5.38
C SER A 15 4.95 -9.87 -4.87
N PRO A 16 5.05 -11.21 -4.85
CA PRO A 16 3.95 -12.06 -4.38
C PRO A 16 3.52 -11.81 -2.92
N ALA A 17 4.45 -11.36 -2.08
CA ALA A 17 4.18 -11.10 -0.66
C ALA A 17 3.62 -9.69 -0.39
N LEU A 18 3.79 -8.77 -1.33
CA LEU A 18 3.40 -7.35 -1.19
C LEU A 18 2.23 -6.96 -2.10
N LYS A 19 1.94 -7.77 -3.12
CA LYS A 19 0.89 -7.50 -4.10
C LYS A 19 -0.49 -7.84 -3.54
N VAL A 20 -1.42 -6.92 -3.76
CA VAL A 20 -2.85 -7.17 -3.67
C VAL A 20 -3.35 -7.48 -5.07
N PHE A 21 -3.97 -8.64 -5.27
CA PHE A 21 -4.55 -9.03 -6.55
C PHE A 21 -5.85 -8.28 -6.84
N ASP A 22 -6.21 -8.14 -8.11
CA ASP A 22 -7.33 -7.29 -8.54
C ASP A 22 -8.69 -7.84 -8.12
N ASP A 23 -8.84 -9.17 -8.08
CA ASP A 23 -10.00 -9.86 -7.52
C ASP A 23 -10.19 -9.53 -6.04
N MET A 24 -9.11 -9.57 -5.26
CA MET A 24 -9.12 -9.19 -3.84
C MET A 24 -9.36 -7.69 -3.65
N PHE A 25 -8.76 -6.84 -4.49
CA PHE A 25 -8.93 -5.38 -4.43
C PHE A 25 -10.37 -4.95 -4.73
N SER A 26 -11.05 -5.64 -5.66
CA SER A 26 -12.41 -5.32 -6.11
C SER A 26 -13.48 -6.21 -5.48
N ASP A 27 -13.12 -7.03 -4.50
CA ASP A 27 -14.05 -7.91 -3.81
C ASP A 27 -15.17 -7.12 -3.11
N MET A 28 -16.40 -7.57 -3.35
CA MET A 28 -17.67 -6.99 -2.88
C MET A 28 -18.40 -7.92 -1.90
N SER A 29 -17.71 -8.91 -1.34
CA SER A 29 -18.30 -9.82 -0.36
C SER A 29 -18.66 -9.06 0.92
N ASP A 30 -19.67 -9.54 1.66
CA ASP A 30 -20.11 -8.91 2.91
C ASP A 30 -18.98 -8.78 3.94
N VAL A 31 -18.03 -9.72 3.91
CA VAL A 31 -16.81 -9.68 4.72
C VAL A 31 -15.63 -9.36 3.82
N SER A 32 -14.97 -8.23 4.08
CA SER A 32 -13.77 -7.82 3.34
C SER A 32 -12.70 -8.92 3.36
N PRO A 33 -12.04 -9.22 2.23
CA PRO A 33 -10.97 -10.21 2.19
C PRO A 33 -9.75 -9.78 3.01
N PHE A 34 -9.67 -8.50 3.36
CA PHE A 34 -8.63 -7.96 4.23
C PHE A 34 -9.00 -8.09 5.72
N ALA A 35 -10.25 -8.38 6.08
CA ALA A 35 -10.74 -8.49 7.47
C ALA A 35 -9.97 -9.50 8.32
N HIS A 36 -9.39 -10.51 7.70
CA HIS A 36 -8.64 -11.57 8.38
C HIS A 36 -7.28 -11.08 8.88
N TYR A 37 -6.84 -11.67 10.00
CA TYR A 37 -5.50 -11.43 10.51
C TYR A 37 -4.46 -11.94 9.50
N SER A 38 -3.51 -11.08 9.16
CA SER A 38 -2.33 -11.41 8.38
C SER A 38 -1.11 -10.72 8.99
N PRO A 39 0.08 -11.33 8.97
CA PRO A 39 1.31 -10.66 9.37
C PRO A 39 1.50 -9.35 8.60
N SER A 40 2.08 -8.35 9.27
CA SER A 40 2.35 -7.06 8.62
C SER A 40 3.34 -7.25 7.47
N THR A 41 2.91 -6.92 6.26
CA THR A 41 3.75 -6.91 5.06
C THR A 41 4.89 -5.89 5.14
N SER A 42 4.81 -4.92 6.07
CA SER A 42 5.92 -4.00 6.35
C SER A 42 7.16 -4.70 6.92
N ALA A 43 7.05 -5.92 7.45
CA ALA A 43 8.19 -6.68 7.95
C ALA A 43 9.26 -6.92 6.88
N TYR A 44 8.85 -7.08 5.60
CA TYR A 44 9.77 -7.26 4.48
C TYR A 44 10.67 -6.03 4.24
N LEU A 45 10.22 -4.83 4.60
CA LEU A 45 11.01 -3.60 4.45
C LEU A 45 12.14 -3.50 5.48
N LEU A 46 12.15 -4.34 6.51
CA LEU A 46 13.09 -4.27 7.63
C LEU A 46 14.27 -5.26 7.53
N VAL A 47 14.31 -6.08 6.47
CA VAL A 47 15.35 -7.11 6.29
C VAL A 47 16.71 -6.48 6.00
N CYS A 48 16.77 -5.60 4.99
CA CYS A 48 17.97 -4.84 4.63
C CYS A 48 17.61 -3.56 3.87
N LYS A 49 18.60 -2.69 3.62
CA LYS A 49 18.39 -1.42 2.92
C LYS A 49 17.94 -1.60 1.46
N ASP A 50 18.39 -2.66 0.79
CA ASP A 50 17.96 -2.95 -0.58
C ASP A 50 16.51 -3.42 -0.61
N TRP A 51 16.09 -4.27 0.32
CA TRP A 51 14.70 -4.68 0.46
C TRP A 51 13.81 -3.50 0.81
N LEU A 52 14.22 -2.62 1.73
CA LEU A 52 13.49 -1.38 2.00
C LEU A 52 13.28 -0.58 0.70
N ARG A 53 14.34 -0.37 -0.08
CA ARG A 53 14.30 0.45 -1.30
C ARG A 53 13.43 -0.18 -2.40
N VAL A 54 13.56 -1.48 -2.64
CA VAL A 54 12.83 -2.22 -3.69
C VAL A 54 11.38 -2.51 -3.29
N ALA A 55 11.13 -2.85 -2.03
CA ALA A 55 9.79 -3.19 -1.53
C ALA A 55 8.88 -1.97 -1.31
N THR A 56 9.44 -0.80 -0.99
CA THR A 56 8.64 0.41 -0.72
C THR A 56 7.64 0.73 -1.84
N PRO A 57 8.02 0.82 -3.13
CA PRO A 57 7.05 1.08 -4.20
C PRO A 57 6.02 -0.04 -4.34
N LEU A 58 6.39 -1.30 -4.09
CA LEU A 58 5.47 -2.45 -4.13
C LEU A 58 4.43 -2.36 -3.01
N LEU A 59 4.86 -2.05 -1.78
CA LEU A 59 4.00 -1.92 -0.61
C LEU A 59 2.97 -0.79 -0.77
N TYR A 60 3.40 0.36 -1.32
CA TYR A 60 2.52 1.50 -1.53
C TYR A 60 1.65 1.39 -2.79
N HIS A 61 1.92 0.45 -3.70
CA HIS A 61 1.19 0.33 -4.97
C HIS A 61 -0.33 0.20 -4.77
N VAL A 62 -0.75 -0.61 -3.80
CA VAL A 62 -2.14 -0.78 -3.39
C VAL A 62 -2.27 -0.44 -1.90
N VAL A 63 -3.02 0.61 -1.59
CA VAL A 63 -3.31 1.02 -0.21
C VAL A 63 -4.73 0.64 0.14
N VAL A 64 -4.90 -0.03 1.29
CA VAL A 64 -6.21 -0.43 1.82
C VAL A 64 -6.44 0.23 3.18
N LEU A 65 -7.45 1.09 3.28
CA LEU A 65 -7.84 1.82 4.49
C LEU A 65 -9.10 1.20 5.10
N ARG A 66 -8.97 0.63 6.30
CA ARG A 66 -10.05 -0.08 7.02
C ARG A 66 -10.27 0.42 8.45
N SER A 67 -9.52 1.45 8.84
CA SER A 67 -9.72 2.12 10.11
C SER A 67 -9.28 3.58 10.03
N LYS A 68 -9.84 4.39 10.93
CA LYS A 68 -9.48 5.80 11.11
C LYS A 68 -7.99 5.98 11.47
N ALA A 69 -7.42 5.04 12.22
CA ALA A 69 -6.00 5.08 12.57
C ALA A 69 -5.10 4.94 11.33
N GLN A 70 -5.46 4.06 10.39
CA GLN A 70 -4.73 3.92 9.12
C GLN A 70 -4.85 5.18 8.26
N ALA A 71 -6.06 5.75 8.14
CA ALA A 71 -6.29 6.97 7.39
C ALA A 71 -5.47 8.15 7.96
N ASN A 72 -5.50 8.36 9.28
CA ASN A 72 -4.74 9.42 9.93
C ASN A 72 -3.21 9.22 9.79
N ALA A 73 -2.73 7.98 9.90
CA ALA A 73 -1.32 7.68 9.71
C ALA A 73 -0.86 7.99 8.28
N LEU A 74 -1.68 7.63 7.28
CA LEU A 74 -1.37 7.90 5.89
C LEU A 74 -1.45 9.39 5.55
N GLU A 75 -2.45 10.10 6.07
CA GLU A 75 -2.58 11.56 5.98
C GLU A 75 -1.31 12.27 6.48
N LEU A 76 -0.74 11.80 7.59
CA LEU A 76 0.49 12.40 8.13
C LEU A 76 1.72 12.10 7.28
N VAL A 77 1.77 10.92 6.64
CA VAL A 77 2.96 10.46 5.91
C VAL A 77 3.04 11.05 4.50
N LEU A 78 1.96 11.05 3.72
CA LEU A 78 2.01 11.37 2.30
C LEU A 78 2.48 12.81 1.98
N PRO A 79 2.03 13.86 2.69
CA PRO A 79 2.53 15.22 2.45
C PRO A 79 4.03 15.36 2.72
N ASN A 80 4.54 14.63 3.71
CA ASN A 80 5.95 14.66 4.12
C ASN A 80 6.84 13.74 3.27
N LYS A 81 6.25 12.79 2.54
CA LYS A 81 6.95 11.81 1.69
C LYS A 81 6.27 11.71 0.32
N PRO A 82 6.41 12.71 -0.56
CA PRO A 82 5.72 12.75 -1.85
C PRO A 82 5.97 11.53 -2.75
N ALA A 83 7.14 10.89 -2.62
CA ALA A 83 7.45 9.66 -3.35
C ALA A 83 6.44 8.55 -3.07
N PHE A 84 5.97 8.42 -1.83
CA PHE A 84 5.02 7.36 -1.45
C PHE A 84 3.66 7.59 -2.12
N GLY A 85 3.20 8.84 -2.15
CA GLY A 85 1.97 9.21 -2.86
C GLY A 85 2.06 8.96 -4.37
N ARG A 86 3.24 9.08 -4.97
CA ARG A 86 3.47 8.74 -6.39
C ARG A 86 3.48 7.24 -6.65
N PHE A 87 3.84 6.42 -5.66
CA PHE A 87 3.79 4.96 -5.78
C PHE A 87 2.36 4.43 -5.66
N THR A 88 1.47 5.11 -4.95
CA THR A 88 0.06 4.73 -4.83
C THR A 88 -0.64 4.80 -6.18
N LYS A 89 -1.08 3.63 -6.68
CA LYS A 89 -1.88 3.48 -7.90
C LYS A 89 -3.31 3.08 -7.61
N LYS A 90 -3.50 2.22 -6.61
CA LYS A 90 -4.82 1.74 -6.22
C LYS A 90 -5.10 2.10 -4.76
N LEU A 91 -6.28 2.65 -4.51
CA LEU A 91 -6.73 3.00 -3.17
C LEU A 91 -8.08 2.33 -2.90
N ARG A 92 -8.13 1.49 -1.88
CA ARG A 92 -9.37 0.89 -1.35
C ARG A 92 -9.70 1.52 -0.01
N VAL A 93 -10.94 1.98 0.12
CA VAL A 93 -11.45 2.68 1.30
C VAL A 93 -12.68 1.95 1.80
N GLU A 94 -12.57 1.30 2.96
CA GLU A 94 -13.67 0.60 3.62
C GLU A 94 -14.14 1.47 4.79
N GLY A 95 -15.15 2.30 4.57
CA GLY A 95 -15.70 3.26 5.52
C GLY A 95 -15.44 4.74 5.16
N GLY A 96 -15.88 5.65 6.03
CA GLY A 96 -15.75 7.10 5.84
C GLY A 96 -14.69 7.74 6.74
N TYR A 97 -13.65 8.34 6.16
CA TYR A 97 -12.53 8.96 6.91
C TYR A 97 -12.41 10.49 6.80
N GLY A 98 -13.35 11.16 6.13
CA GLY A 98 -13.45 12.63 6.13
C GLY A 98 -12.19 13.34 5.61
N MET A 99 -11.70 14.34 6.36
CA MET A 99 -10.57 15.19 5.96
C MET A 99 -9.28 14.43 5.66
N ALA A 100 -9.04 13.29 6.31
CA ALA A 100 -7.88 12.46 6.00
C ALA A 100 -7.89 12.03 4.53
N MET A 101 -9.06 11.69 3.97
CA MET A 101 -9.18 11.34 2.55
C MET A 101 -8.89 12.50 1.62
N TYR A 102 -9.32 13.71 1.99
CA TYR A 102 -9.01 14.91 1.21
C TYR A 102 -7.48 15.09 1.08
N THR A 103 -6.77 14.99 2.20
CA THR A 103 -5.30 15.10 2.23
C THR A 103 -4.62 13.96 1.47
N ILE A 104 -5.08 12.72 1.66
CA ILE A 104 -4.53 11.52 0.99
C ILE A 104 -4.68 11.63 -0.54
N LEU A 105 -5.89 11.93 -1.02
CA LEU A 105 -6.17 12.04 -2.45
C LEU A 105 -5.39 13.20 -3.09
N GLY A 106 -5.26 14.34 -2.40
CA GLY A 106 -4.43 15.45 -2.87
C GLY A 106 -2.93 15.14 -2.90
N SER A 107 -2.46 14.22 -2.07
CA SER A 107 -1.04 13.85 -1.96
C SER A 107 -0.64 12.65 -2.81
N ALA A 108 -1.60 11.95 -3.42
CA ALA A 108 -1.39 10.74 -4.22
C ALA A 108 -1.89 10.94 -5.66
N PRO A 109 -1.18 11.74 -6.48
CA PRO A 109 -1.67 12.17 -7.81
C PRO A 109 -1.74 11.04 -8.85
N ASN A 110 -1.19 9.87 -8.53
CA ASN A 110 -1.04 8.74 -9.43
C ASN A 110 -2.11 7.65 -9.23
N ILE A 111 -3.09 7.89 -8.35
CA ILE A 111 -4.20 6.96 -8.16
C ILE A 111 -5.00 6.87 -9.46
N THR A 112 -5.08 5.66 -10.00
CA THR A 112 -5.87 5.29 -11.19
C THR A 112 -7.10 4.49 -10.84
N ASP A 113 -7.05 3.74 -9.73
CA ASP A 113 -8.11 2.84 -9.30
C ASP A 113 -8.55 3.22 -7.88
N LEU A 114 -9.83 3.56 -7.74
CA LEU A 114 -10.44 3.87 -6.45
C LEU A 114 -11.59 2.90 -6.19
N PHE A 115 -11.55 2.20 -5.06
CA PHE A 115 -12.64 1.37 -4.57
C PHE A 115 -13.13 1.93 -3.23
N VAL A 116 -14.45 2.12 -3.11
CA VAL A 116 -15.07 2.66 -1.90
C VAL A 116 -16.23 1.76 -1.49
N SER A 117 -16.22 1.30 -0.25
CA SER A 117 -17.33 0.60 0.39
C SER A 117 -17.66 1.26 1.73
N LEU A 118 -18.91 1.10 2.18
CA LEU A 118 -19.45 1.66 3.43
C LEU A 118 -19.67 0.56 4.46
#